data_AF-A0A0P1EPI3-F1
#
_entry.id   AF-A0A0P1EPI3-F1
#
_cell.length_a   1.000
_cell.length_b   1.000
_cell.length_c   1.000
_cell.angle_alpha   90.00
_cell.angle_beta   90.00
_cell.angle_gamma   90.00
#
_symmetry.space_group_name_H-M   'P 1'
#
loop_
_entity.id
_entity.type
_entity.pdbx_description
1 polymer ?
#
loop_
_entity_poly.entity_id
_entity_poly.type
_entity_poly.pdbx_seq_one_letter_code
_entity_poly.pdbx_strand_id
1 'polypeptide(L)'
;MNALELLEGDLEPVIYFPRADIGMAFLDRTEKVTHCPHKGDATHFSIVNKSSVTENAAWSYEDPVAAMAEIKGYVAFYRVDSVKVEQI
;
A
#
# COMPACT_ATOMS: atom_id res chain seq x y z
N MET A 1 8.01 -1.00 -14.85
CA MET A 1 7.62 -0.93 -13.43
C MET A 1 7.96 0.48 -12.95
N ASN A 2 6.95 1.29 -12.63
CA ASN A 2 7.13 2.68 -12.18
C ASN A 2 6.80 2.77 -10.68
N ALA A 3 7.50 1.98 -9.86
CA ALA A 3 7.34 2.05 -8.41
C ALA A 3 7.93 3.37 -7.89
N LEU A 4 7.26 3.96 -6.89
CA LEU A 4 7.68 5.19 -6.23
C LEU A 4 8.17 4.85 -4.84
N GLU A 5 9.34 5.35 -4.46
CA GLU A 5 9.82 5.28 -3.09
C GLU A 5 9.49 6.58 -2.35
N LEU A 6 8.82 6.46 -1.21
CA LEU A 6 8.54 7.57 -0.32
C LEU A 6 9.41 7.47 0.93
N LEU A 7 10.22 8.51 1.15
CA LEU A 7 11.06 8.67 2.32
C LEU A 7 10.39 9.66 3.28
N GLU A 8 10.02 9.19 4.47
CA GLU A 8 9.37 10.00 5.50
C GLU A 8 10.34 10.27 6.66
N GLY A 9 11.38 11.07 6.38
CA GLY A 9 12.41 11.40 7.36
C GLY A 9 13.27 10.19 7.72
N ASP A 10 13.26 9.82 9.00
CA ASP A 10 14.01 8.68 9.56
C ASP A 10 13.23 7.34 9.49
N LEU A 11 12.03 7.34 8.93
CA LEU A 11 11.25 6.12 8.76
C LEU A 11 11.79 5.27 7.60
N GLU A 12 11.54 3.96 7.68
CA GLU A 12 11.89 3.05 6.60
C GLU A 12 11.20 3.47 5.29
N PRO A 13 11.89 3.40 4.14
CA PRO A 13 11.31 3.73 2.85
C PRO A 13 10.10 2.85 2.57
N VAL A 14 9.02 3.49 2.14
CA VAL A 14 7.80 2.83 1.69
C VAL A 14 7.78 2.82 0.17
N ILE A 15 7.62 1.63 -0.40
CA ILE A 15 7.50 1.47 -1.85
C ILE A 15 6.03 1.43 -2.24
N TYR A 16 5.64 2.34 -3.11
CA TYR A 16 4.32 2.45 -3.72
C TYR A 16 4.37 1.85 -5.11
N PHE A 17 3.52 0.86 -5.37
CA PHE A 17 3.42 0.20 -6.66
C PHE A 17 2.19 0.68 -7.43
N PRO A 18 2.30 0.89 -8.76
CA PRO A 18 1.14 1.18 -9.57
C PRO A 18 0.12 0.05 -9.44
N ARG A 19 -1.15 0.38 -9.24
CA ARG A 19 -2.22 -0.63 -9.08
C ARG A 19 -2.30 -1.62 -10.24
N ALA A 20 -1.95 -1.18 -11.45
CA ALA A 20 -1.93 -2.01 -12.64
C ALA A 20 -0.86 -3.12 -12.60
N ASP A 21 0.22 -2.91 -11.85
CA ASP A 21 1.31 -3.87 -11.68
C ASP A 21 1.03 -4.83 -10.49
N ILE A 22 -0.06 -4.59 -9.73
CA ILE A 22 -0.45 -5.39 -8.58
C ILE A 22 -1.57 -6.37 -8.95
N GLY A 23 -1.40 -7.62 -8.54
CA GLY A 23 -2.44 -8.65 -8.63
C GLY A 23 -3.61 -8.39 -7.68
N MET A 24 -4.43 -7.37 -7.97
CA MET A 24 -5.55 -6.94 -7.12
C MET A 24 -6.58 -8.05 -6.84
N ALA A 25 -6.60 -9.11 -7.64
CA ALA A 25 -7.44 -10.30 -7.40
C ALA A 25 -7.11 -11.05 -6.10
N PHE A 26 -5.95 -10.82 -5.50
CA PHE A 26 -5.52 -11.40 -4.22
C PHE A 26 -5.65 -10.42 -3.04
N LEU A 27 -6.17 -9.21 -3.29
CA LEU A 27 -6.30 -8.16 -2.30
C LEU A 27 -7.77 -7.86 -2.04
N ASP A 28 -8.23 -8.24 -0.84
CA ASP A 28 -9.58 -7.91 -0.39
C ASP A 28 -9.57 -6.61 0.39
N ARG A 29 -10.38 -5.64 -0.07
CA ARG A 29 -10.55 -4.36 0.61
C ARG A 29 -11.21 -4.60 1.98
N THR A 30 -10.66 -3.98 3.02
CA THR A 30 -11.23 -4.06 4.37
C THR A 30 -11.98 -2.77 4.71
N GLU A 31 -12.77 -2.80 5.79
CA GLU A 31 -13.42 -1.61 6.33
C GLU A 31 -12.45 -0.69 7.08
N LYS A 32 -11.19 -1.10 7.25
CA LYS A 32 -10.18 -0.33 7.97
C LYS A 32 -9.71 0.85 7.11
N VAL A 33 -9.98 2.05 7.60
CA VAL A 33 -9.45 3.30 7.05
C VAL A 33 -8.64 3.99 8.13
N THR A 34 -7.45 4.50 7.77
CA THR A 34 -6.67 5.37 8.66
C THR A 34 -6.49 6.73 8.03
N HIS A 35 -6.61 7.77 8.83
CA HIS A 35 -6.46 9.14 8.37
C HIS A 35 -5.05 9.64 8.67
N CYS A 36 -4.36 10.15 7.65
CA CYS A 36 -3.09 10.84 7.80
C CYS A 36 -3.26 12.32 7.41
N PRO A 37 -2.96 13.29 8.29
CA PRO A 37 -3.16 14.71 7.99
C PRO A 37 -2.32 15.22 6.82
N HIS A 38 -1.23 14.52 6.48
CA HIS A 38 -0.33 14.88 5.38
C HIS A 38 -0.63 14.14 4.07
N LYS A 39 -1.41 13.06 4.10
CA LYS A 39 -1.60 12.18 2.93
C LYS A 39 -3.06 11.94 2.58
N GLY A 40 -4.00 12.11 3.51
CA GLY A 40 -5.42 11.80 3.33
C GLY A 40 -5.78 10.44 3.95
N ASP A 41 -6.83 9.83 3.42
CA ASP A 41 -7.37 8.56 3.93
C ASP A 41 -6.73 7.35 3.24
N ALA A 42 -6.12 6.47 4.04
CA ALA A 42 -5.58 5.20 3.59
C ALA A 42 -6.64 4.11 3.70
N THR A 43 -7.01 3.52 2.57
CA THR A 43 -7.81 2.30 2.51
C THR A 43 -6.90 1.08 2.67
N HIS A 44 -7.27 0.14 3.54
CA HIS A 44 -6.51 -1.10 3.72
C HIS A 44 -7.03 -2.27 2.90
N PHE A 45 -6.13 -3.21 2.63
CA PHE A 45 -6.40 -4.48 1.97
C PHE A 45 -5.74 -5.62 2.74
N SER A 46 -6.44 -6.75 2.80
CA SER A 46 -5.91 -8.02 3.27
C SER A 46 -5.41 -8.84 2.08
N ILE A 47 -4.27 -9.50 2.23
CA ILE A 47 -3.76 -10.44 1.22
C ILE A 47 -4.40 -11.79 1.50
N VAL A 48 -5.17 -12.29 0.55
CA VAL A 48 -5.82 -13.60 0.63
C VAL A 48 -5.07 -14.58 -0.27
N ASN A 49 -4.52 -15.63 0.32
CA ASN A 49 -3.96 -16.76 -0.40
C ASN A 49 -4.72 -18.05 -0.06
N LYS A 50 -4.40 -19.16 -0.73
CA LYS A 50 -5.13 -20.42 -0.58
C LYS A 50 -5.11 -21.02 0.84
N SER A 51 -4.15 -20.62 1.67
CA SER A 51 -3.87 -21.23 2.97
C SER A 51 -3.93 -20.26 4.14
N SER A 52 -3.88 -18.95 3.91
CA SER A 52 -3.89 -17.92 4.95
C SER A 52 -4.37 -16.57 4.43
N VAL A 53 -4.84 -15.76 5.37
CA VAL A 53 -5.16 -14.35 5.15
C VAL A 53 -4.17 -13.53 5.97
N THR A 54 -3.48 -12.59 5.33
CA THR A 54 -2.69 -11.59 6.04
C THR A 54 -3.53 -10.33 6.14
N GLU A 55 -4.10 -10.08 7.31
CA GLU A 55 -5.06 -9.00 7.52
C GLU A 55 -4.41 -7.62 7.43
N ASN A 56 -5.04 -6.70 6.69
CA ASN A 56 -4.60 -5.30 6.53
C ASN A 56 -3.12 -5.15 6.15
N ALA A 57 -2.61 -6.07 5.33
CA ALA A 57 -1.21 -6.16 4.94
C ALA A 57 -0.78 -5.11 3.88
N ALA A 58 -1.74 -4.46 3.24
CA ALA A 58 -1.49 -3.42 2.25
C ALA A 58 -2.41 -2.21 2.46
N TRP A 59 -2.02 -1.07 1.92
CA TRP A 59 -2.83 0.14 1.92
C TRP A 59 -2.68 0.93 0.62
N SER A 60 -3.67 1.75 0.31
CA SER A 60 -3.70 2.66 -0.83
C SER A 60 -4.31 4.00 -0.40
N TYR A 61 -3.75 5.10 -0.90
CA TYR A 61 -4.40 6.40 -0.85
C TYR A 61 -5.22 6.59 -2.12
N GLU A 62 -6.52 6.29 -2.06
CA GLU A 62 -7.43 6.42 -3.20
C GLU A 62 -7.75 7.89 -3.52
N ASP A 63 -7.77 8.73 -2.49
CA ASP A 63 -7.96 10.16 -2.62
C ASP A 63 -6.99 10.94 -1.71
N PRO A 64 -5.70 11.00 -2.09
CA PRO A 64 -4.72 11.73 -1.29
C PRO A 64 -4.89 13.24 -1.41
N VAL A 65 -4.29 13.97 -0.46
CA VAL A 65 -4.16 15.43 -0.58
C VAL A 65 -3.37 15.81 -1.84
N ALA A 66 -3.60 17.01 -2.37
CA ALA A 66 -2.99 17.46 -3.63
C ALA A 66 -1.45 17.35 -3.66
N ALA A 67 -0.78 17.55 -2.52
CA ALA A 67 0.66 17.42 -2.38
C ALA A 67 1.18 15.98 -2.61
N MET A 68 0.32 14.97 -2.46
CA MET A 68 0.63 13.54 -2.60
C MET A 68 -0.15 12.92 -3.78
N ALA A 69 -0.52 13.73 -4.79
CA ALA A 69 -1.27 13.25 -5.95
C ALA A 69 -0.52 12.17 -6.76
N GLU A 70 0.81 12.13 -6.68
CA GLU A 70 1.66 11.17 -7.39
C GLU A 70 1.46 9.72 -6.92
N ILE A 71 1.11 9.51 -5.65
CA ILE A 71 0.83 8.17 -5.09
C ILE A 71 -0.65 7.79 -5.16
N LYS A 72 -1.49 8.59 -5.84
CA LYS A 72 -2.93 8.35 -5.93
C LYS A 72 -3.23 6.99 -6.56
N GLY A 73 -3.92 6.14 -5.81
CA GLY A 73 -4.30 4.79 -6.22
C GLY A 73 -3.12 3.81 -6.28
N TYR A 74 -1.92 4.20 -5.85
CA TYR A 74 -0.80 3.27 -5.69
C TYR A 74 -0.99 2.43 -4.43
N VAL A 75 -0.47 1.21 -4.46
CA VAL A 75 -0.56 0.26 -3.35
C VAL A 75 0.80 0.11 -2.69
N ALA A 76 0.84 0.25 -1.37
CA ALA A 76 2.00 -0.03 -0.54
C ALA A 76 1.71 -1.22 0.39
N PHE A 77 2.75 -1.88 0.86
CA PHE A 77 2.67 -3.09 1.66
C PHE A 77 3.41 -2.92 2.99
N TYR A 78 2.84 -3.46 4.07
CA TYR A 78 3.53 -3.49 5.36
C TYR A 78 4.62 -4.54 5.34
N ARG A 79 5.80 -4.20 5.86
CA ARG A 79 6.85 -5.19 6.13
C ARG A 79 6.44 -6.00 7.35
N VAL A 80 5.75 -7.10 7.12
CA VAL A 80 5.51 -8.17 8.08
C VAL A 80 6.31 -9.39 7.64
N ASP A 81 6.64 -10.33 8.54
CA ASP A 81 7.45 -11.51 8.19
C ASP A 81 6.92 -12.31 6.97
N SER A 82 5.61 -12.21 6.68
CA SER A 82 4.95 -12.85 5.54
C SER A 82 4.99 -12.06 4.22
N VAL A 83 5.53 -10.83 4.20
CA VAL A 83 5.58 -9.96 3.01
C VAL A 83 7.03 -9.64 2.69
N LYS A 84 7.48 -10.03 1.48
CA LYS A 84 8.79 -9.65 0.93
C LYS A 84 8.63 -8.71 -0.26
N VAL A 85 9.35 -7.60 -0.22
CA VAL A 85 9.52 -6.68 -1.35
C VAL A 85 10.94 -6.85 -1.87
N GLU A 86 11.11 -7.36 -3.08
CA GLU A 86 12.41 -7.59 -3.71
C GLU A 86 12.51 -6.78 -5.01
N GLN A 87 13.60 -6.04 -5.18
CA GLN A 87 13.95 -5.38 -6.43
C GLN A 87 14.91 -6.31 -7.20
N ILE A 88 14.54 -6.69 -8.42
CA ILE A 88 15.35 -7.51 -9.33
C ILE A 88 15.94 -6.62 -10.43
#